data_AF-A0A955LXU9-F1
#
_entry.id   AF-A0A955LXU9-F1
#
_cell.length_a   1.000
_cell.length_b   1.000
_cell.length_c   1.000
_cell.angle_alpha   90.00
_cell.angle_beta   90.00
_cell.angle_gamma   90.00
#
_symmetry.space_group_name_H-M   'P 1'
#
loop_
_entity.id
_entity.type
_entity.pdbx_description
1 polymer ?
#
loop_
_entity_poly.entity_id
_entity_poly.type
_entity_poly.pdbx_seq_one_letter_code
_entity_poly.pdbx_strand_id
1 'polypeptide(L)'
;IPEEGEDPLMFEQNIEDLLQSIKYYGYVKVNQEYSALLIINEEKGVFNINDTVKELTISDINQDYIVFKNADNARTYKLQRGEK
;
A
#
# COMPACT_ATOMS: atom_id res chain seq x y z
N ILE A 1 2.12 -12.13 -14.88
CA ILE A 1 2.81 -13.44 -14.99
C ILE A 1 4.07 -13.26 -14.16
N PRO A 2 4.28 -14.00 -13.07
CA PRO A 2 5.52 -13.89 -12.30
C PRO A 2 6.70 -14.19 -13.24
N GLU A 3 7.80 -13.44 -13.12
CA GLU A 3 9.01 -13.73 -13.89
C GLU A 3 9.46 -15.18 -13.59
N GLU A 4 9.78 -15.96 -14.64
CA GLU A 4 10.16 -17.36 -14.49
C GLU A 4 11.36 -17.48 -13.54
N GLY A 5 11.10 -17.93 -12.30
CA GLY A 5 12.13 -18.19 -11.30
C GLY A 5 11.83 -17.66 -9.91
N GLU A 6 10.85 -16.76 -9.74
CA GLU A 6 10.44 -16.33 -8.40
C GLU A 6 9.43 -17.31 -7.80
N ASP A 7 9.82 -17.95 -6.69
CA ASP A 7 8.92 -18.79 -5.91
C ASP A 7 7.73 -17.93 -5.43
N PRO A 8 6.48 -18.31 -5.73
CA PRO A 8 5.30 -17.53 -5.33
C PRO A 8 5.21 -17.29 -3.82
N LEU A 9 5.82 -18.15 -2.99
CA LEU A 9 5.90 -17.95 -1.54
C LEU A 9 6.88 -16.83 -1.15
N MET A 10 7.99 -16.68 -1.87
CA MET A 10 8.97 -15.61 -1.64
C MET A 10 8.38 -14.25 -2.03
N PHE A 11 7.63 -14.21 -3.14
CA PHE A 11 6.92 -13.01 -3.58
C PHE A 11 5.91 -12.54 -2.52
N GLU A 12 5.13 -13.47 -1.95
CA GLU A 12 4.14 -13.14 -0.92
C GLU A 12 4.80 -12.61 0.37
N GLN A 13 5.91 -13.20 0.81
CA GLN A 13 6.67 -12.68 1.96
C GLN A 13 7.18 -11.26 1.72
N ASN A 14 7.73 -10.97 0.53
CA ASN A 14 8.23 -9.63 0.21
C ASN A 14 7.14 -8.55 0.28
N ILE A 15 5.91 -8.88 -0.11
CA ILE A 15 4.77 -7.96 -0.02
C ILE A 15 4.30 -7.79 1.42
N GLU A 16 4.27 -8.86 2.22
CA GLU A 16 3.94 -8.76 3.65
C GLU A 16 4.96 -7.92 4.41
N ASP A 17 6.25 -8.14 4.19
CA ASP A 17 7.34 -7.34 4.77
C ASP A 17 7.25 -5.86 4.36
N LEU A 18 6.93 -5.60 3.09
CA LEU A 18 6.65 -4.24 2.62
C LEU A 18 5.48 -3.63 3.39
N LEU A 19 4.33 -4.31 3.47
CA LEU A 19 3.15 -3.78 4.16
C LEU A 19 3.42 -3.53 5.65
N GLN A 20 4.23 -4.35 6.30
CA GLN A 20 4.66 -4.15 7.69
C GLN A 20 5.59 -2.95 7.86
N SER A 21 6.36 -2.59 6.82
CA SER A 21 7.21 -1.39 6.84
C SER A 21 6.43 -0.09 6.61
N ILE A 22 5.23 -0.17 6.02
CA ILE A 22 4.36 0.98 5.79
C ILE A 22 3.57 1.31 7.06
N LYS A 23 3.68 2.56 7.50
CA LYS A 23 2.85 3.11 8.58
C LYS A 23 1.89 4.15 8.02
N TYR A 24 0.60 3.93 8.22
CA TYR A 24 -0.44 4.89 7.85
C TYR A 24 -0.70 5.87 9.01
N TYR A 25 -0.32 7.14 8.83
CA TYR A 25 -0.38 8.16 9.89
C TYR A 25 -1.68 8.97 9.88
N GLY A 26 -2.30 9.15 8.71
CA GLY A 26 -3.56 9.85 8.57
C GLY A 26 -3.85 10.22 7.14
N TYR A 27 -5.03 10.75 6.89
CA TYR A 27 -5.49 11.14 5.56
C TYR A 27 -5.86 12.62 5.54
N VAL A 28 -5.88 13.14 4.33
CA VAL A 28 -6.46 14.44 4.00
C VAL A 28 -7.53 14.19 2.96
N LYS A 29 -8.68 14.84 3.13
CA LYS A 29 -9.74 14.88 2.12
C LYS A 29 -9.88 16.31 1.64
N VAL A 30 -9.69 16.52 0.33
CA VAL A 30 -9.95 17.80 -0.32
C VAL A 30 -11.03 17.56 -1.37
N ASN A 31 -12.19 18.19 -1.19
CA ASN A 31 -13.38 17.91 -2.00
C ASN A 31 -13.76 16.41 -1.99
N GLN A 32 -13.65 15.73 -3.13
CA GLN A 32 -13.93 14.30 -3.29
C GLN A 32 -12.67 13.45 -3.37
N GLU A 33 -11.48 14.07 -3.26
CA GLU A 33 -10.19 13.40 -3.39
C GLU A 33 -9.63 13.09 -2.00
N TYR A 34 -9.09 11.87 -1.85
CA TYR A 34 -8.46 11.38 -0.63
C TYR A 34 -6.97 11.17 -0.87
N SER A 35 -6.16 11.64 0.09
CA SER A 35 -4.72 11.43 0.12
C SER A 35 -4.32 10.84 1.48
N ALA A 36 -3.34 9.95 1.50
CA ALA A 36 -2.82 9.31 2.68
C ALA A 36 -1.40 9.81 2.98
N LEU A 37 -1.13 10.12 4.25
CA LEU A 37 0.21 10.31 4.78
C LEU A 37 0.75 8.95 5.23
N LEU A 38 1.77 8.47 4.52
CA LEU A 38 2.44 7.22 4.80
C LEU A 38 3.89 7.47 5.24
N ILE A 39 4.40 6.59 6.10
CA ILE A 39 5.84 6.41 6.28
C ILE A 39 6.20 5.06 5.68
N ILE A 40 7.15 5.06 4.75
CA ILE A 40 7.63 3.87 4.06
C ILE A 40 9.14 3.87 4.18
N ASN A 41 9.72 2.83 4.78
CA ASN A 41 11.17 2.77 5.04
C ASN A 41 11.72 4.05 5.71
N GLU A 42 11.00 4.55 6.72
CA GLU A 42 11.33 5.78 7.48
C GLU A 42 11.15 7.11 6.72
N GLU A 43 10.79 7.09 5.43
CA GLU A 43 10.51 8.28 4.64
C GLU A 43 9.02 8.63 4.67
N LYS A 44 8.71 9.91 4.94
CA LYS A 44 7.34 10.43 4.95
C LYS A 44 6.92 10.88 3.55
N GLY A 45 5.75 10.45 3.10
CA GLY A 45 5.19 10.85 1.81
C GLY A 45 3.67 10.98 1.85
N VAL A 46 3.13 11.80 0.94
CA VAL A 46 1.69 11.90 0.67
C VAL A 46 1.40 11.13 -0.59
N PHE A 47 0.43 10.23 -0.54
CA PHE A 47 0.05 9.34 -1.62
C PHE A 47 -1.44 9.46 -1.91
N ASN A 48 -1.80 9.38 -3.18
CA ASN A 48 -3.17 9.48 -3.66
C ASN A 48 -3.65 8.13 -4.20
N ILE A 49 -4.95 8.05 -4.48
CA ILE A 49 -5.50 6.92 -5.23
C ILE A 49 -4.83 6.87 -6.61
N ASN A 50 -4.46 5.66 -7.03
CA ASN A 50 -3.65 5.30 -8.20
C ASN A 50 -2.14 5.53 -8.09
N ASP A 51 -1.64 6.10 -6.97
CA ASP A 51 -0.19 6.12 -6.75
C ASP A 51 0.34 4.71 -6.52
N THR A 52 1.57 4.46 -6.96
CA THR A 52 2.22 3.15 -6.88
C THR A 52 3.36 3.19 -5.86
N VAL A 53 3.33 2.23 -4.94
CA VAL A 53 4.35 1.95 -3.94
C VAL A 53 4.99 0.62 -4.30
N LYS A 54 6.19 0.66 -4.88
CA LYS A 54 6.84 -0.51 -5.50
C LYS A 54 5.93 -1.16 -6.55
N GLU A 55 5.32 -2.30 -6.24
CA GLU A 55 4.45 -3.10 -7.13
C GLU A 55 2.97 -3.02 -6.73
N LEU A 56 2.67 -2.21 -5.70
CA LEU A 56 1.33 -2.04 -5.16
C LEU A 56 0.76 -0.69 -5.56
N THR A 57 -0.38 -0.68 -6.23
CA THR A 57 -1.14 0.52 -6.54
C THR A 57 -2.19 0.77 -5.47
N ILE A 58 -2.27 2.00 -4.97
CA ILE A 58 -3.32 2.40 -4.04
C ILE A 58 -4.65 2.47 -4.80
N SER A 59 -5.61 1.67 -4.40
CA SER A 59 -6.93 1.61 -5.03
C SER A 59 -8.02 2.32 -4.23
N ASP A 60 -7.85 2.47 -2.92
CA ASP A 60 -8.78 3.18 -2.04
C ASP A 60 -8.05 3.72 -0.80
N ILE A 61 -8.46 4.90 -0.34
CA ILE A 61 -7.96 5.53 0.87
C ILE A 61 -9.15 5.89 1.76
N ASN A 62 -9.16 5.35 2.96
CA ASN A 62 -10.17 5.58 3.97
C ASN A 62 -9.53 6.14 5.26
N GLN A 63 -10.33 6.72 6.14
CA GLN A 63 -9.90 7.19 7.45
C GLN A 63 -9.16 6.12 8.27
N ASP A 64 -9.63 4.87 8.20
CA ASP A 64 -9.14 3.78 9.05
C ASP A 64 -8.22 2.81 8.32
N TYR A 65 -8.21 2.82 6.99
CA TYR A 65 -7.41 1.87 6.21
C TYR A 65 -7.06 2.38 4.81
N ILE A 66 -6.09 1.73 4.18
CA ILE A 66 -5.74 1.90 2.76
C ILE A 66 -5.82 0.54 2.07
N VAL A 67 -6.28 0.53 0.83
CA VAL A 67 -6.38 -0.68 0.01
C VAL A 67 -5.36 -0.61 -1.12
N PHE A 68 -4.45 -1.56 -1.14
CA PHE A 68 -3.45 -1.74 -2.19
C PHE A 68 -3.88 -2.87 -3.12
N LYS A 69 -3.61 -2.72 -4.41
CA LYS A 69 -3.76 -3.78 -5.43
C LYS A 69 -2.41 -4.07 -6.04
N ASN A 70 -2.09 -5.34 -6.18
CA ASN A 70 -0.93 -5.77 -6.94
C ASN A 70 -1.34 -5.99 -8.40
N ALA A 71 -0.63 -5.36 -9.32
CA ALA A 71 -0.95 -5.42 -10.75
C ALA A 71 -0.67 -6.80 -11.37
N ASP A 72 0.32 -7.53 -10.85
CA ASP A 72 0.83 -8.78 -11.42
C ASP A 72 0.00 -10.01 -11.09
N ASN A 73 -0.64 -10.01 -9.90
CA ASN A 73 -1.43 -11.14 -9.41
C ASN A 73 -2.88 -10.78 -9.05
N ALA A 74 -3.31 -9.54 -9.29
CA ALA A 74 -4.63 -9.01 -8.99
C ALA A 74 -5.08 -9.15 -7.51
N ARG A 75 -4.16 -9.45 -6.58
CA ARG A 75 -4.46 -9.52 -5.15
C ARG A 75 -4.66 -8.14 -4.58
N THR A 76 -5.46 -8.09 -3.53
CA THR A 76 -5.79 -6.87 -2.80
C THR A 76 -5.35 -7.01 -1.36
N TYR A 77 -4.67 -5.98 -0.85
CA TYR A 77 -4.11 -5.93 0.49
C TYR A 77 -4.69 -4.74 1.23
N LYS A 78 -4.97 -4.93 2.52
CA LYS A 78 -5.55 -3.88 3.37
C LYS A 78 -4.57 -3.52 4.47
N LEU A 79 -4.11 -2.27 4.47
CA LEU A 79 -3.30 -1.72 5.54
C LEU A 79 -4.20 -0.95 6.51
N GLN A 80 -4.24 -1.38 7.77
CA GLN A 80 -4.95 -0.65 8.81
C GLN A 80 -4.11 0.55 9.27
N ARG A 81 -4.80 1.62 9.68
CA ARG A 81 -4.15 2.71 10.38
C ARG A 81 -3.59 2.19 11.70
N GLY A 82 -2.32 2.45 11.98
CA GLY A 82 -1.72 2.07 13.25
C GLY A 82 -2.48 2.71 14.41
N GLU A 83 -2.84 1.92 15.42
CA GLU A 83 -3.38 2.45 16.66
C GLU A 83 -2.36 3.41 17.29
N LYS A 84 -2.85 4.53 17.79
CA LYS A 84 -2.05 5.61 18.37
C LYS A 84 -1.60 5.26 19.78
#